data_AF-A0A9J6GL69-F1
#
_entry.id   AF-A0A9J6GL69-F1
#
_cell.length_a   1.000
_cell.length_b   1.000
_cell.length_c   1.000
_cell.angle_alpha   90.00
_cell.angle_beta   90.00
_cell.angle_gamma   90.00
#
_symmetry.space_group_name_H-M   'P 1'
#
loop_
_entity.id
_entity.type
_entity.pdbx_description
1 polymer ?
#
loop_
_entity_poly.entity_id
_entity_poly.type
_entity_poly.pdbx_seq_one_letter_code
_entity_poly.pdbx_strand_id
1 'polypeptide(L)'
;MSKNQSANDRDYRNEIRELRTELKEIKDSMNFFNKTFEDMKKEFVTAQEERDAMKKENAELRLKCDESENMIRELHQRLVQCEQYSRRSNIEIRGLVETDGENVTDLVMKISDAVGEAV
;
A
#
# COMPACT_ATOMS: atom_id res chain seq x y z
N MET A 1 -64.35 -55.80 9.50
CA MET A 1 -63.99 -54.48 10.05
C MET A 1 -62.63 -54.46 10.75
N SER A 2 -62.28 -55.46 11.58
CA SER A 2 -60.98 -55.52 12.29
C SER A 2 -59.70 -55.55 11.42
N LYS A 3 -59.71 -56.19 10.24
CA LYS A 3 -58.53 -56.23 9.34
C LYS A 3 -58.19 -54.87 8.70
N ASN A 4 -59.18 -54.01 8.44
CA ASN A 4 -58.94 -52.68 7.85
C ASN A 4 -58.37 -51.68 8.86
N GLN A 5 -58.77 -51.76 10.14
CA GLN A 5 -58.18 -50.93 11.20
C GLN A 5 -56.70 -51.28 11.45
N SER A 6 -56.36 -52.57 11.47
CA SER A 6 -54.97 -52.99 11.65
C SER A 6 -54.04 -52.62 10.48
N ALA A 7 -54.57 -52.43 9.28
CA ALA A 7 -53.81 -51.97 8.12
C ALA A 7 -53.53 -50.47 8.21
N ASN A 8 -54.55 -49.66 8.50
CA ASN A 8 -54.41 -48.21 8.70
C ASN A 8 -53.45 -47.89 9.86
N ASP A 9 -53.54 -48.59 10.98
CA ASP A 9 -52.61 -48.41 12.12
C ASP A 9 -51.16 -48.73 11.76
N ARG A 10 -50.94 -49.61 10.79
CA ARG A 10 -49.60 -49.96 10.31
C ARG A 10 -49.05 -48.89 9.37
N ASP A 11 -49.88 -48.34 8.49
CA ASP A 11 -49.50 -47.21 7.62
C ASP A 11 -49.18 -45.95 8.43
N TYR A 12 -50.02 -45.58 9.41
CA TYR A 12 -49.71 -44.43 10.28
C TYR A 12 -48.40 -44.61 11.05
N ARG A 13 -48.06 -45.83 11.47
CA ARG A 13 -46.77 -46.11 12.12
C ARG A 13 -45.59 -45.94 11.16
N ASN A 14 -45.77 -46.28 9.89
CA ASN A 14 -44.74 -46.10 8.86
C ASN A 14 -44.54 -44.61 8.56
N GLU A 15 -45.62 -43.85 8.35
CA GLU A 15 -45.57 -42.40 8.13
C GLU A 15 -44.90 -41.66 9.32
N ILE A 16 -45.25 -42.02 10.55
CA ILE A 16 -44.60 -41.45 11.75
C ILE A 16 -43.10 -41.76 11.78
N ARG A 17 -42.68 -42.93 11.29
CA ARG A 17 -41.27 -43.32 11.24
C ARG A 17 -40.51 -42.55 10.16
N GLU A 18 -41.13 -42.35 9.00
CA GLU A 18 -40.57 -41.54 7.92
C GLU A 18 -40.42 -40.08 8.36
N LEU A 19 -41.46 -39.48 8.93
CA LEU A 19 -41.40 -38.12 9.49
C LEU A 19 -40.31 -37.95 10.56
N ARG A 20 -40.11 -38.96 11.42
CA ARG A 20 -39.02 -38.95 12.41
C ARG A 20 -37.64 -38.98 11.76
N THR A 21 -37.53 -39.64 10.62
CA THR A 21 -36.28 -39.74 9.86
C THR A 21 -35.97 -38.39 9.20
N GLU A 22 -36.95 -37.80 8.52
CA GLU A 22 -36.83 -36.46 7.93
C GLU A 22 -36.52 -35.38 8.98
N LEU A 23 -37.21 -35.41 10.13
CA LEU A 23 -36.91 -34.48 11.24
C LEU A 23 -35.49 -34.63 11.78
N LYS A 24 -34.95 -35.86 11.78
CA LYS A 24 -33.56 -36.09 12.17
C LYS A 24 -32.59 -35.51 11.14
N GLU A 25 -32.85 -35.72 9.86
CA GLU A 25 -32.02 -35.18 8.77
C GLU A 25 -32.04 -33.64 8.74
N ILE A 26 -33.20 -33.03 8.98
CA ILE A 26 -33.32 -31.57 9.12
C ILE A 26 -32.50 -31.08 10.31
N LYS A 27 -32.59 -31.76 11.46
CA LYS A 27 -31.81 -31.41 12.65
C LYS A 27 -30.31 -31.51 12.38
N ASP A 28 -29.87 -32.56 11.71
CA ASP A 28 -28.45 -32.77 11.38
C ASP A 28 -27.96 -31.69 10.40
N SER A 29 -28.79 -31.35 9.40
CA SER A 29 -28.52 -30.24 8.47
C SER A 29 -28.42 -28.90 9.21
N MET A 30 -29.34 -28.62 10.13
CA MET A 30 -29.34 -27.39 10.92
C MET A 30 -28.12 -27.28 11.84
N ASN A 31 -27.68 -28.40 12.44
CA ASN A 31 -26.44 -28.44 13.21
C ASN A 31 -25.21 -28.13 12.33
N PHE A 32 -25.17 -28.70 11.12
CA PHE A 32 -24.11 -28.41 10.15
C PHE A 32 -24.09 -26.93 9.77
N PHE A 33 -25.26 -26.37 9.41
CA PHE A 33 -25.38 -24.95 9.09
C PHE A 33 -24.94 -24.04 10.23
N ASN A 34 -25.35 -24.33 11.46
CA ASN A 34 -24.92 -23.55 12.63
C ASN A 34 -23.41 -23.60 12.81
N LYS A 35 -22.78 -24.76 12.61
CA LYS A 35 -21.33 -24.88 12.69
C LYS A 35 -20.64 -24.03 11.61
N THR A 36 -21.06 -24.18 10.35
CA THR A 36 -20.50 -23.40 9.24
C THR A 36 -20.71 -21.90 9.42
N PHE A 37 -21.85 -21.49 9.96
CA PHE A 37 -22.13 -20.09 10.25
C PHE A 37 -21.20 -19.52 11.33
N GLU A 38 -20.98 -20.26 12.42
CA GLU A 38 -20.04 -19.84 13.46
C GLU A 38 -18.59 -19.80 12.96
N ASP A 39 -18.19 -20.74 12.11
CA ASP A 39 -16.87 -20.74 11.50
C ASP A 39 -16.69 -19.53 10.55
N MET A 40 -17.68 -19.24 9.70
CA MET A 40 -17.67 -18.07 8.83
C MET A 40 -17.64 -16.76 9.61
N LYS A 41 -18.37 -16.69 10.73
CA LYS A 41 -18.37 -15.52 11.61
C LYS A 41 -16.99 -15.27 12.21
N LYS A 42 -16.28 -16.32 12.62
CA LYS A 42 -14.90 -16.20 13.13
C LYS A 42 -13.96 -15.68 12.03
N GLU A 43 -14.00 -16.29 10.85
CA GLU A 43 -13.18 -15.84 9.72
C GLU A 43 -13.45 -14.37 9.36
N PHE A 44 -14.71 -13.94 9.40
CA PHE A 44 -15.08 -12.55 9.15
C PHE A 44 -14.49 -11.59 10.18
N VAL A 45 -14.55 -11.94 11.47
CA VAL A 45 -13.94 -11.12 12.54
C VAL A 45 -12.43 -11.03 12.36
N THR A 46 -11.76 -12.17 12.10
CA THR A 46 -10.31 -12.19 11.85
C THR A 46 -9.93 -11.33 10.64
N ALA A 47 -10.65 -11.47 9.52
CA ALA A 47 -10.41 -10.65 8.33
C ALA A 47 -10.64 -9.16 8.59
N GLN A 48 -11.61 -8.81 9.45
CA GLN A 48 -11.85 -7.42 9.85
C GLN A 48 -10.70 -6.86 10.68
N GLU A 49 -10.20 -7.63 11.64
CA GLU A 49 -9.04 -7.26 12.47
C GLU A 49 -7.77 -7.08 11.62
N GLU A 50 -7.49 -8.02 10.72
CA GLU A 50 -6.37 -7.94 9.78
C GLU A 50 -6.47 -6.71 8.88
N ARG A 51 -7.65 -6.44 8.32
CA ARG A 51 -7.89 -5.25 7.50
C ARG A 51 -7.60 -3.96 8.28
N ASP A 52 -8.03 -3.89 9.55
CA ASP A 52 -7.83 -2.70 10.37
C ASP A 52 -6.36 -2.52 10.76
N ALA A 53 -5.65 -3.62 11.05
CA ALA A 53 -4.20 -3.61 11.23
C ALA A 53 -3.47 -3.12 9.98
N MET A 54 -3.79 -3.67 8.80
CA MET A 54 -3.19 -3.26 7.52
C MET A 54 -3.46 -1.79 7.20
N LYS A 55 -4.66 -1.28 7.49
CA LYS A 55 -4.98 0.15 7.29
C LYS A 55 -4.13 1.04 8.17
N LYS A 56 -3.91 0.65 9.42
CA LYS A 56 -3.06 1.38 10.36
C LYS A 56 -1.61 1.40 9.89
N GLU A 57 -1.07 0.24 9.52
CA GLU A 57 0.30 0.14 9.01
C GLU A 57 0.50 0.96 7.72
N ASN A 58 -0.47 0.93 6.80
CA ASN A 58 -0.41 1.73 5.57
C ASN A 58 -0.38 3.23 5.87
N ALA A 59 -1.18 3.70 6.84
CA ALA A 59 -1.17 5.09 7.25
C ALA A 59 0.19 5.49 7.87
N GLU A 60 0.77 4.65 8.72
CA GLU A 60 2.09 4.87 9.32
C GLU A 60 3.20 4.90 8.26
N LEU A 61 3.16 4.00 7.28
CA LEU A 61 4.13 3.97 6.19
C LEU A 61 4.06 5.22 5.31
N ARG A 62 2.84 5.70 5.00
CA ARG A 62 2.65 6.95 4.25
C ARG A 62 3.27 8.14 4.96
N LEU A 63 3.05 8.27 6.27
CA LEU A 63 3.66 9.33 7.07
C LEU A 63 5.19 9.29 7.01
N LYS A 64 5.80 8.10 7.15
CA LYS A 64 7.25 7.94 7.04
C LYS A 64 7.80 8.28 5.65
N CYS A 65 7.06 7.95 4.59
CA CYS A 65 7.40 8.34 3.23
C CYS A 65 7.40 9.87 3.08
N ASP A 66 6.32 10.53 3.52
CA ASP A 66 6.19 11.99 3.44
C ASP A 66 7.31 12.70 4.23
N GLU A 67 7.63 12.21 5.43
CA GLU A 67 8.75 12.71 6.24
C GLU A 67 10.09 12.55 5.51
N SER A 68 10.34 11.38 4.92
CA SER A 68 11.57 11.10 4.19
C SER A 68 11.71 11.99 2.95
N GLU A 69 10.63 12.18 2.19
CA GLU A 69 10.62 13.06 1.02
C GLU A 69 10.90 14.52 1.39
N ASN A 70 10.34 14.99 2.51
CA ASN A 70 10.64 16.32 3.02
C ASN A 70 12.10 16.46 3.43
N MET A 71 12.66 15.45 4.10
CA MET A 71 14.07 15.45 4.49
C MET A 71 15.01 15.46 3.27
N ILE A 72 14.71 14.65 2.24
CA ILE A 72 15.45 14.65 0.98
C ILE A 72 15.43 16.04 0.33
N ARG A 73 14.26 16.68 0.31
CA ARG A 73 14.10 18.03 -0.26
C ARG A 73 14.93 19.06 0.49
N GLU A 74 14.92 19.03 1.81
CA GLU A 74 15.72 19.93 2.64
C GLU A 74 17.23 19.71 2.41
N LEU A 75 17.67 18.46 2.43
CA LEU A 75 19.07 18.11 2.18
C LEU A 75 19.52 18.55 0.79
N HIS A 76 18.67 18.40 -0.22
CA HIS A 76 18.95 18.86 -1.56
C HIS A 76 19.11 20.39 -1.62
N GLN A 77 18.23 21.15 -0.97
CA GLN A 77 18.36 22.61 -0.89
C GLN A 77 19.65 23.03 -0.21
N ARG A 78 20.03 22.36 0.88
CA ARG A 78 21.30 22.61 1.60
C ARG A 78 22.50 22.29 0.73
N LEU A 79 22.46 21.20 -0.03
CA LEU A 79 23.51 20.83 -0.98
C LEU A 79 23.69 21.93 -2.02
N VAL A 80 22.60 22.36 -2.67
CA VAL A 80 22.63 23.45 -3.65
C VAL A 80 23.22 24.71 -3.04
N GLN A 81 22.81 25.07 -1.82
CA GLN A 81 23.36 26.24 -1.14
C GLN A 81 24.87 26.12 -0.87
N CYS A 82 25.34 24.94 -0.46
CA CYS A 82 26.76 24.67 -0.29
C CYS A 82 27.53 24.78 -1.61
N GLU A 83 26.99 24.25 -2.71
CA GLU A 83 27.60 24.36 -4.04
C GLU A 83 27.70 25.82 -4.50
N GLN A 84 26.62 26.59 -4.33
CA GLN A 84 26.60 28.01 -4.65
C GLN A 84 27.59 28.79 -3.78
N TYR A 85 27.64 28.50 -2.48
CA TYR A 85 28.59 29.12 -1.57
C TYR A 85 30.03 28.81 -1.97
N SER A 86 30.34 27.57 -2.35
CA SER A 86 31.67 27.16 -2.80
C SER A 86 32.10 27.86 -4.10
N ARG A 87 31.14 28.30 -4.93
CA ARG A 87 31.39 29.00 -6.20
C ARG A 87 31.20 30.52 -6.10
N ARG A 88 30.97 31.05 -4.90
CA ARG A 88 30.63 32.47 -4.69
C ARG A 88 31.66 33.44 -5.27
N SER A 89 32.92 33.05 -5.31
CA SER A 89 34.03 33.88 -5.85
C SER A 89 34.52 33.40 -7.20
N ASN A 90 33.79 32.48 -7.85
CA ASN A 90 34.15 31.96 -9.16
C ASN A 90 33.34 32.72 -10.22
N ILE A 91 33.99 33.04 -11.33
CA ILE A 91 33.35 33.63 -12.51
C ILE A 91 33.46 32.61 -13.64
N GLU A 92 32.33 32.27 -14.25
CA GLU A 92 32.28 31.41 -15.42
C GLU A 92 32.23 32.27 -16.69
N ILE A 93 33.23 32.14 -17.56
CA ILE A 93 33.30 32.83 -18.85
C ILE A 93 33.00 31.82 -19.95
N ARG A 94 31.92 32.05 -20.71
CA ARG A 94 31.49 31.16 -21.80
C ARG A 94 31.68 31.81 -23.18
N GLY A 95 31.76 30.97 -24.21
CA GLY A 95 31.84 31.42 -25.61
C GLY A 95 33.25 31.74 -26.09
N LEU A 96 34.27 31.26 -25.37
CA LEU A 96 35.66 31.36 -25.78
C LEU A 96 36.01 30.22 -26.75
N VAL A 97 36.84 30.52 -27.74
CA VAL A 97 37.36 29.52 -28.68
C VAL A 97 38.57 28.86 -28.04
N GLU A 98 38.53 27.54 -27.89
CA GLU A 98 39.63 26.77 -27.31
C GLU A 98 40.83 26.73 -28.27
N THR A 99 42.02 27.02 -27.76
CA THR A 99 43.27 26.97 -28.52
C THR A 99 44.37 26.24 -27.75
N ASP A 100 45.23 25.50 -28.44
CA ASP A 100 46.32 24.75 -27.79
C ASP A 100 47.35 25.72 -27.18
N GLY A 101 47.71 25.50 -25.91
CA GLY A 101 48.71 26.31 -25.20
C GLY A 101 48.18 27.65 -24.66
N GLU A 102 46.86 27.81 -24.53
CA GLU A 102 46.24 29.03 -24.06
C GLU A 102 46.58 29.38 -22.60
N ASN A 103 46.82 30.68 -22.35
CA ASN A 103 47.05 31.22 -21.01
C ASN A 103 45.79 31.95 -20.53
N VAL A 104 45.17 31.43 -19.48
CA VAL A 104 43.93 31.96 -18.90
C VAL A 104 44.08 33.42 -18.44
N THR A 105 45.21 33.78 -17.85
CA THR A 105 45.45 35.15 -17.35
C THR A 105 45.46 36.16 -18.48
N ASP A 106 46.15 35.82 -19.57
CA ASP A 106 46.22 36.69 -20.76
C ASP A 106 44.85 36.86 -21.40
N LEU A 107 44.02 35.80 -21.35
CA LEU A 107 42.65 35.84 -21.85
C LEU A 107 41.77 36.78 -21.02
N VAL A 108 41.85 36.68 -19.69
CA VAL A 108 41.09 37.55 -18.78
C VAL A 108 41.49 39.03 -18.97
N MET A 109 42.78 39.32 -19.13
CA MET A 109 43.27 40.67 -19.42
C MET A 109 42.68 41.22 -20.73
N LYS A 110 42.71 40.43 -21.82
CA LYS A 110 42.12 40.83 -23.11
C LYS A 110 40.62 41.09 -23.01
N ILE A 111 39.90 40.29 -22.23
CA ILE A 111 38.47 40.51 -21.97
C ILE A 111 38.28 41.82 -21.22
N SER A 112 39.08 42.09 -20.19
CA SER A 112 38.97 43.32 -19.41
C SER A 112 39.22 44.57 -20.25
N ASP A 113 40.27 44.55 -21.08
CA ASP A 113 40.58 45.64 -22.02
C ASP A 113 39.43 45.88 -23.00
N ALA A 114 38.80 44.80 -23.51
CA ALA A 114 37.67 44.89 -24.43
C ALA A 114 36.40 45.45 -23.77
N VAL A 115 36.20 45.18 -22.48
CA VAL A 115 35.05 45.67 -21.70
C VAL A 115 35.31 47.09 -21.15
N GLY A 116 36.57 47.54 -21.14
CA GLY A 116 36.96 48.89 -20.72
C GLY A 116 37.05 49.07 -19.21
N GLU A 117 37.20 47.98 -18.46
CA GLU A 117 37.41 47.98 -17.01
C GLU A 117 38.82 47.50 -16.67
N ALA A 118 39.40 48.04 -15.61
CA ALA A 118 40.72 47.61 -15.15
C ALA A 118 40.60 46.39 -14.21
N VAL A 119 41.42 45.36 -14.43
CA VAL A 119 41.53 44.17 -13.57
C VAL A 119 42.29 44.47 -12.29
#